data_AF-A0A839VC50-F1
#
_entry.id   AF-A0A839VC50-F1
#
_cell.length_a   1.000
_cell.length_b   1.000
_cell.length_c   1.000
_cell.angle_alpha   90.00
_cell.angle_beta   90.00
_cell.angle_gamma   90.00
#
_symmetry.space_group_name_H-M   'P 1'
#
loop_
_entity.id
_entity.type
_entity.pdbx_description
1 polymer ?
#
loop_
_entity_poly.entity_id
_entity_poly.type
_entity_poly.pdbx_seq_one_letter_code
_entity_poly.pdbx_strand_id
1 'polypeptide(L)'
;MYISPIRSKDKPDEPIVWGFGLACHAGATRDEIDDLLGARKLKDQWFWTGTNAPFEENQNFRLIEFSGKNWTGIGNTNDQITGEETLRQRFFNFCLLQTDGSQVLCVCNLQVMNLNHPESNILEKVIAVLNSIEFVNLPAHEN
;
A
#
# COMPACT_ATOMS: atom_id res chain seq x y z
N MET A 1 0.75 6.40 13.23
CA MET A 1 -0.03 7.66 13.14
C MET A 1 -0.75 7.64 11.81
N TYR A 2 -2.08 7.56 11.80
CA TYR A 2 -2.89 7.54 10.58
C TYR A 2 -3.35 8.97 10.28
N ILE A 3 -3.06 9.50 9.08
CA ILE A 3 -3.61 10.77 8.60
C ILE A 3 -4.34 10.47 7.30
N SER A 4 -5.68 10.51 7.35
CA SER A 4 -6.54 10.33 6.18
C SER A 4 -6.49 11.61 5.31
N PRO A 5 -6.34 11.48 3.98
CA PRO A 5 -6.29 12.62 3.07
C PRO A 5 -7.72 13.04 2.71
N ILE A 6 -8.42 13.77 3.58
CA ILE A 6 -9.73 14.34 3.22
C ILE A 6 -9.63 15.86 3.29
N ARG A 7 -9.69 16.49 2.12
CA ARG A 7 -9.92 17.94 2.00
C ARG A 7 -11.36 18.21 2.45
N SER A 8 -11.52 19.01 3.51
CA SER A 8 -12.85 19.49 3.90
C SER A 8 -13.41 20.38 2.79
N LYS A 9 -14.68 20.17 2.41
CA LYS A 9 -15.39 21.04 1.45
C LYS A 9 -15.49 22.49 1.93
N ASP A 10 -15.42 22.71 3.24
CA ASP A 10 -15.60 24.03 3.85
C ASP A 10 -14.32 24.87 3.85
N LYS A 11 -13.17 24.30 3.44
CA LYS A 11 -11.87 24.96 3.46
C LYS A 11 -11.01 24.58 2.25
N PRO A 12 -11.32 25.13 1.07
CA PRO A 12 -10.57 24.82 -0.15
C PRO A 12 -9.10 25.24 -0.05
N ASP A 13 -8.76 26.28 0.72
CA ASP A 13 -7.40 26.81 0.76
C ASP A 13 -6.46 26.11 1.77
N GLU A 14 -6.95 25.13 2.54
CA GLU A 14 -6.09 24.38 3.47
C GLU A 14 -5.21 23.36 2.71
N PRO A 15 -3.91 23.26 3.05
CA PRO A 15 -3.03 22.28 2.44
C PRO A 15 -3.50 20.85 2.74
N ILE A 16 -3.53 20.01 1.71
CA ILE A 16 -3.89 18.59 1.85
C ILE A 16 -2.77 17.89 2.63
N VAL A 17 -3.06 17.52 3.87
CA VAL A 17 -2.17 16.69 4.69
C VAL A 17 -2.50 15.23 4.45
N TRP A 18 -1.47 14.43 4.18
CA TRP A 18 -1.57 12.99 4.04
C TRP A 18 -0.35 12.34 4.68
N GLY A 19 -0.51 11.11 5.13
CA GLY A 19 0.59 10.36 5.72
C GLY A 19 0.23 8.90 5.88
N PHE A 20 1.25 8.05 5.98
CA PHE A 20 1.08 6.63 6.21
C PHE A 20 2.18 6.13 7.15
N GLY A 21 1.84 5.10 7.94
CA GLY A 21 2.80 4.40 8.79
C GLY A 21 3.27 3.13 8.09
N LEU A 22 4.57 2.88 8.13
CA LEU A 22 5.18 1.63 7.67
C LEU A 22 5.36 0.70 8.87
N ALA A 23 5.06 -0.59 8.68
CA ALA A 23 5.41 -1.64 9.63
C ALA A 23 6.61 -2.43 9.10
N CYS A 24 7.58 -2.70 9.97
CA CYS A 24 8.77 -3.49 9.65
C CYS A 24 8.60 -4.93 10.10
N HIS A 25 8.90 -5.87 9.20
CA HIS A 25 8.77 -7.30 9.40
C HIS A 25 10.11 -7.96 9.03
N ALA A 26 10.93 -8.24 10.04
CA ALA A 26 12.22 -8.88 9.85
C ALA A 26 12.02 -10.38 9.56
N GLY A 27 12.65 -10.89 8.49
CA GLY A 27 12.60 -12.30 8.12
C GLY A 27 11.22 -12.83 7.72
N ALA A 28 10.31 -11.95 7.27
CA ALA A 28 8.97 -12.34 6.85
C ALA A 28 9.02 -13.36 5.70
N THR A 29 8.26 -14.44 5.85
CA THR A 29 8.04 -15.47 4.84
C THR A 29 7.17 -14.95 3.69
N ARG A 30 7.13 -15.68 2.57
CA ARG A 30 6.29 -15.28 1.43
C ARG A 30 4.80 -15.23 1.79
N ASP A 31 4.32 -16.19 2.57
CA ASP A 31 2.92 -16.25 2.98
C ASP A 31 2.56 -15.05 3.87
N GLU A 32 3.44 -14.67 4.80
CA GLU A 32 3.27 -13.46 5.62
C GLU A 32 3.26 -12.19 4.76
N ILE A 33 4.11 -12.10 3.73
CA ILE A 33 4.12 -10.96 2.80
C ILE A 33 2.82 -10.88 2.02
N ASP A 34 2.30 -12.01 1.53
CA ASP A 34 1.03 -12.06 0.81
C ASP A 34 -0.15 -11.65 1.71
N ASP A 35 -0.13 -12.06 2.99
CA ASP A 35 -1.13 -11.66 3.99
C ASP A 35 -1.06 -10.15 4.30
N LEU A 36 0.16 -9.59 4.47
CA LEU A 36 0.39 -8.16 4.68
C LEU A 36 0.00 -7.31 3.46
N LEU A 37 0.24 -7.82 2.26
CA LEU A 37 -0.19 -7.23 1.00
C LEU A 37 -1.72 -7.28 0.82
N GLY A 38 -2.42 -8.12 1.60
CA GLY A 38 -3.85 -8.37 1.46
C GLY A 38 -4.19 -9.13 0.18
N ALA A 39 -3.20 -9.68 -0.53
CA ALA A 39 -3.38 -10.30 -1.82
C ALA A 39 -2.37 -11.43 -2.02
N ARG A 40 -2.87 -12.59 -2.45
CA ARG A 40 -2.04 -13.73 -2.82
C ARG A 40 -2.33 -14.19 -4.23
N LYS A 41 -1.31 -14.68 -4.94
CA LYS A 41 -1.46 -15.24 -6.27
C LYS A 41 -1.59 -16.75 -6.18
N LEU A 42 -2.71 -17.30 -6.65
CA LEU A 42 -2.91 -18.74 -6.80
C LEU A 42 -3.07 -19.06 -8.28
N LYS A 43 -2.10 -19.78 -8.84
CA LYS A 43 -1.97 -20.00 -10.30
C LYS A 43 -1.92 -18.65 -11.02
N ASP A 44 -2.88 -18.35 -11.89
CA ASP A 44 -2.94 -17.12 -12.68
C ASP A 44 -3.97 -16.09 -12.15
N GLN A 45 -4.48 -16.29 -10.94
CA GLN A 45 -5.51 -15.44 -10.36
C GLN A 45 -5.11 -14.89 -8.99
N TRP A 46 -5.48 -13.63 -8.75
CA TRP A 46 -5.27 -12.93 -7.48
C TRP A 46 -6.47 -13.11 -6.56
N PHE A 47 -6.19 -13.42 -5.31
CA PHE A 47 -7.19 -13.65 -4.26
C PHE A 47 -6.97 -12.68 -3.12
N TRP A 48 -8.07 -12.19 -2.56
CA TRP A 48 -8.07 -11.43 -1.32
C TRP A 48 -7.82 -12.38 -0.14
N THR A 49 -6.77 -12.15 0.63
CA THR A 49 -6.38 -13.04 1.75
C THR A 49 -7.41 -13.07 2.87
N GLY A 50 -8.13 -11.96 3.11
CA GLY A 50 -9.16 -11.88 4.14
C GLY A 50 -10.40 -12.73 3.91
N THR A 51 -10.74 -13.03 2.65
CA THR A 51 -11.94 -13.80 2.28
C THR A 51 -11.62 -15.13 1.59
N ASN A 52 -10.37 -15.34 1.17
CA ASN A 52 -9.96 -16.43 0.29
C ASN A 52 -10.75 -16.50 -1.03
N ALA A 53 -11.33 -15.38 -1.45
CA ALA A 53 -12.07 -15.25 -2.71
C ALA A 53 -11.25 -14.49 -3.75
N PRO A 54 -11.45 -14.73 -5.05
CA PRO A 54 -10.84 -13.91 -6.09
C PRO A 54 -11.35 -12.48 -6.00
N PHE A 55 -10.53 -11.51 -6.42
CA PHE A 55 -11.00 -10.14 -6.55
C PHE A 55 -12.12 -10.05 -7.60
N GLU A 56 -13.19 -9.34 -7.27
CA GLU A 56 -14.29 -9.04 -8.19
C GLU A 56 -13.85 -8.00 -9.21
N GLU A 57 -14.41 -8.05 -10.43
CA GLU A 57 -14.04 -7.14 -11.52
C GLU A 57 -14.24 -5.66 -11.16
N ASN A 58 -15.34 -5.36 -10.46
CA ASN A 58 -15.68 -4.03 -9.98
C ASN A 58 -14.77 -3.52 -8.83
N GLN A 59 -13.92 -4.38 -8.24
CA GLN A 59 -12.88 -3.94 -7.30
C GLN A 59 -11.70 -3.31 -8.02
N ASN A 60 -11.65 -3.31 -9.36
CA ASN A 60 -10.58 -2.70 -10.14
C ASN A 60 -9.17 -3.07 -9.64
N PHE A 61 -8.99 -4.34 -9.26
CA PHE A 61 -7.71 -4.81 -8.73
C PHE A 61 -6.60 -4.57 -9.75
N ARG A 62 -5.51 -3.94 -9.31
CA ARG A 62 -4.30 -3.73 -10.13
C ARG A 62 -3.07 -4.04 -9.33
N LEU A 63 -2.21 -4.87 -9.90
CA LEU A 63 -0.86 -5.07 -9.40
C LEU A 63 0.04 -3.91 -9.84
N ILE A 64 0.89 -3.45 -8.95
CA ILE A 64 1.89 -2.43 -9.19
C ILE A 64 3.23 -2.97 -8.70
N GLU A 65 4.16 -3.16 -9.63
CA GLU A 65 5.54 -3.49 -9.31
C GLU A 65 6.37 -2.21 -9.36
N PHE A 66 7.25 -2.03 -8.39
CA PHE A 66 8.11 -0.87 -8.28
C PHE A 66 9.38 -1.23 -7.52
N SER A 67 10.40 -0.38 -7.55
CA SER A 67 11.70 -0.69 -6.95
C SER A 67 12.42 0.58 -6.55
N GLY A 68 13.25 0.47 -5.53
CA GLY A 68 14.18 1.52 -5.13
C GLY A 68 15.62 1.07 -5.27
N LYS A 69 16.50 1.74 -4.52
CA LYS A 69 17.94 1.55 -4.62
C LYS A 69 18.41 0.14 -4.21
N ASN A 70 17.82 -0.43 -3.16
CA ASN A 70 18.23 -1.71 -2.58
C ASN A 70 17.04 -2.55 -2.07
N TRP A 71 15.90 -2.42 -2.75
CA TRP A 71 14.69 -3.17 -2.47
C TRP A 71 13.82 -3.29 -3.72
N THR A 72 13.00 -4.34 -3.75
CA THR A 72 11.92 -4.50 -4.71
C THR A 72 10.58 -4.36 -4.01
N GLY A 73 9.59 -3.82 -4.69
CA GLY A 73 8.29 -3.50 -4.15
C GLY A 73 7.19 -4.21 -4.92
N ILE A 74 6.23 -4.74 -4.18
CA ILE A 74 4.97 -5.22 -4.73
C ILE A 74 3.85 -4.47 -4.04
N GLY A 75 2.93 -3.95 -4.84
CA GLY A 75 1.74 -3.30 -4.35
C GLY A 75 0.51 -3.68 -5.16
N ASN A 76 -0.66 -3.41 -4.60
CA ASN A 76 -1.91 -3.50 -5.31
C ASN A 76 -2.83 -2.35 -4.96
N THR A 77 -3.69 -1.98 -5.90
CA THR A 77 -4.85 -1.15 -5.61
C THR A 77 -6.12 -1.93 -5.74
N ASN A 78 -7.09 -1.65 -4.89
CA ASN A 78 -8.43 -2.19 -4.97
C ASN A 78 -9.47 -1.17 -4.49
N ASP A 79 -10.62 -1.18 -5.15
CA ASP A 79 -11.75 -0.32 -4.84
C ASP A 79 -12.64 -1.00 -3.80
N GLN A 80 -13.15 -0.18 -2.88
CA GLN A 80 -14.25 -0.57 -2.03
C GLN A 80 -15.53 -0.68 -2.86
N ILE A 81 -16.16 -1.86 -2.87
CA ILE A 81 -17.39 -2.13 -3.64
C ILE A 81 -18.65 -2.21 -2.78
N THR A 82 -18.48 -2.23 -1.45
CA THR A 82 -19.57 -2.31 -0.48
C THR A 82 -19.69 -1.01 0.33
N GLY A 83 -20.85 -0.80 0.94
CA GLY A 83 -21.16 0.43 1.67
C GLY A 83 -21.61 1.57 0.76
N GLU A 84 -21.70 2.75 1.35
CA GLU A 84 -22.24 3.96 0.73
C GLU A 84 -21.38 4.41 -0.46
N GLU A 85 -22.00 4.52 -1.65
CA GLU A 85 -21.30 4.80 -2.91
C GLU A 85 -20.47 6.08 -2.87
N THR A 86 -21.02 7.12 -2.24
CA THR A 86 -20.41 8.44 -2.13
C THR A 86 -19.18 8.47 -1.22
N LEU A 87 -18.98 7.42 -0.42
CA LEU A 87 -17.88 7.26 0.53
C LEU A 87 -16.86 6.21 0.10
N ARG A 88 -17.09 5.49 -1.01
CA ARG A 88 -16.18 4.43 -1.46
C ARG A 88 -14.79 4.99 -1.78
N GLN A 89 -13.79 4.19 -1.47
CA GLN A 89 -12.38 4.56 -1.56
C GLN A 89 -11.60 3.58 -2.43
N ARG A 90 -10.46 4.03 -2.96
CA ARG A 90 -9.41 3.15 -3.47
C ARG A 90 -8.32 3.03 -2.42
N PHE A 91 -7.97 1.79 -2.12
CA PHE A 91 -6.86 1.46 -1.26
C PHE A 91 -5.61 1.14 -2.08
N PHE A 92 -4.46 1.36 -1.48
CA PHE A 92 -3.17 0.88 -1.93
C PHE A 92 -2.56 0.05 -0.80
N ASN A 93 -2.18 -1.18 -1.11
CA ASN A 93 -1.47 -2.07 -0.20
C ASN A 93 -0.10 -2.33 -0.82
N PHE A 94 0.96 -2.36 -0.03
CA PHE A 94 2.29 -2.65 -0.57
C PHE A 94 3.25 -3.22 0.47
N CYS A 95 4.28 -3.88 -0.03
CA CYS A 95 5.45 -4.31 0.72
C CYS A 95 6.73 -3.97 -0.06
N LEU A 96 7.73 -3.42 0.65
CA LEU A 96 9.09 -3.19 0.16
C LEU A 96 9.99 -4.28 0.75
N LEU A 97 10.60 -5.08 -0.11
CA LEU A 97 11.45 -6.21 0.26
C LEU A 97 12.91 -5.79 0.04
N GLN A 98 13.70 -5.69 1.11
CA GLN A 98 15.14 -5.50 1.00
C GLN A 98 15.73 -6.59 0.11
N THR A 99 16.69 -6.25 -0.76
CA THR A 99 17.21 -7.19 -1.78
C THR A 99 17.80 -8.47 -1.19
N ASP A 100 18.35 -8.42 0.03
CA ASP A 100 18.86 -9.60 0.76
C ASP A 100 17.78 -10.37 1.54
N GLY A 101 16.53 -9.91 1.49
CA GLY A 101 15.37 -10.52 2.14
C GLY A 101 15.33 -10.36 3.66
N SER A 102 16.23 -9.58 4.26
CA SER A 102 16.34 -9.47 5.72
C SER A 102 15.22 -8.64 6.36
N GLN A 103 14.72 -7.63 5.64
CA GLN A 103 13.69 -6.71 6.11
C GLN A 103 12.60 -6.52 5.06
N VAL A 104 11.36 -6.43 5.54
CA VAL A 104 10.20 -6.06 4.73
C VAL A 104 9.45 -4.90 5.38
N LEU A 105 9.14 -3.86 4.62
CA LEU A 105 8.29 -2.74 5.06
C LEU A 105 6.94 -2.82 4.37
N CYS A 106 5.85 -2.98 5.11
CA CYS A 106 4.51 -3.12 4.54
C CYS A 106 3.54 -2.05 5.04
N VAL A 107 2.53 -1.77 4.21
CA VAL A 107 1.34 -0.99 4.54
C VAL A 107 0.11 -1.70 3.96
N CYS A 108 -0.93 -1.81 4.78
CA CYS A 108 -2.22 -2.35 4.38
C CYS A 108 -3.30 -1.28 4.60
N ASN A 109 -4.27 -1.22 3.69
CA ASN A 109 -5.41 -0.31 3.64
C ASN A 109 -5.05 1.18 3.61
N LEU A 110 -3.97 1.57 2.89
CA LEU A 110 -3.70 2.98 2.67
C LEU A 110 -4.74 3.57 1.70
N GLN A 111 -5.59 4.45 2.20
CA GLN A 111 -6.51 5.21 1.34
C GLN A 111 -5.71 6.16 0.44
N VAL A 112 -5.80 5.96 -0.88
CA VAL A 112 -5.11 6.81 -1.86
C VAL A 112 -6.05 7.68 -2.68
N MET A 113 -7.35 7.38 -2.70
CA MET A 113 -8.33 8.14 -3.48
C MET A 113 -9.75 7.93 -2.95
N ASN A 114 -10.58 8.97 -2.96
CA ASN A 114 -12.03 8.82 -2.86
C ASN A 114 -12.60 8.62 -4.28
N LEU A 115 -13.42 7.59 -4.51
CA LEU A 115 -13.93 7.26 -5.85
C LEU A 115 -14.87 8.34 -6.41
N ASN A 116 -15.54 9.09 -5.54
CA ASN A 116 -16.42 10.21 -5.91
C ASN A 116 -15.67 11.54 -6.07
N HIS A 117 -14.39 11.60 -5.68
CA HIS A 117 -13.52 12.77 -5.78
C HIS A 117 -12.12 12.34 -6.28
N PRO A 118 -12.00 11.83 -7.52
CA PRO A 118 -10.76 11.23 -8.02
C PRO A 118 -9.59 12.22 -8.14
N GLU A 119 -9.84 13.52 -8.13
CA GLU A 119 -8.82 14.58 -8.08
C GLU A 119 -7.99 14.56 -6.79
N SER A 120 -8.48 13.88 -5.75
CA SER A 120 -7.77 13.67 -4.48
C SER A 120 -6.74 12.54 -4.53
N ASN A 121 -6.50 11.92 -5.68
CA ASN A 121 -5.61 10.76 -5.79
C ASN A 121 -4.15 11.10 -5.41
N ILE A 122 -3.61 10.41 -4.40
CA ILE A 122 -2.24 10.58 -3.92
C ILE A 122 -1.31 9.41 -4.27
N LEU A 123 -1.76 8.41 -5.04
CA LEU A 123 -0.99 7.18 -5.32
C LEU A 123 0.40 7.47 -5.89
N GLU A 124 0.51 8.35 -6.88
CA GLU A 124 1.81 8.69 -7.48
C GLU A 124 2.75 9.38 -6.49
N LYS A 125 2.20 10.22 -5.59
CA LYS A 125 2.98 10.88 -4.53
C LYS A 125 3.48 9.86 -3.51
N VAL A 126 2.65 8.89 -3.16
CA VAL A 126 3.04 7.76 -2.30
C VAL A 126 4.17 6.99 -2.94
N ILE A 127 4.02 6.55 -4.20
CA ILE A 127 5.06 5.81 -4.93
C ILE A 127 6.37 6.61 -5.01
N ALA A 128 6.30 7.92 -5.26
CA ALA A 128 7.48 8.78 -5.27
C ALA A 128 8.21 8.83 -3.92
N VAL A 129 7.46 8.89 -2.81
CA VAL A 129 8.05 8.78 -1.46
C VAL A 129 8.67 7.40 -1.25
N LEU A 130 7.99 6.31 -1.65
CA LEU A 130 8.54 4.97 -1.51
C LEU A 130 9.85 4.81 -2.28
N ASN A 131 9.92 5.29 -3.52
CA ASN A 131 11.13 5.27 -4.35
C ASN A 131 12.32 6.03 -3.73
N SER A 132 12.09 6.91 -2.75
CA SER A 132 13.14 7.61 -2.01
C SER A 132 13.70 6.81 -0.82
N ILE A 133 13.07 5.70 -0.44
CA ILE A 133 13.48 4.86 0.68
C ILE A 133 14.75 4.08 0.31
N GLU A 134 15.67 4.00 1.26
CA GLU A 134 16.86 3.14 1.22
C GLU A 134 16.95 2.37 2.54
N PHE A 135 17.21 1.06 2.47
CA PHE A 135 17.53 0.26 3.65
C PHE A 135 19.00 0.51 4.03
N VAL A 136 19.26 1.02 5.23
CA VAL A 136 20.63 1.29 5.69
C VAL A 136 21.08 0.18 6.64
N ASN A 137 22.20 -0.46 6.33
CA ASN A 137 22.85 -1.38 7.27
C ASN A 137 23.52 -0.54 8.35
N LEU A 138 23.10 -0.70 9.60
CA LEU A 138 23.84 -0.14 10.72
C LEU A 138 25.07 -1.03 10.99
N PRO A 139 26.26 -0.45 11.21
CA PRO A 139 27.40 -1.21 11.69
C PRO A 139 26.98 -2.00 12.93
N ALA A 140 27.32 -3.30 12.99
CA ALA A 140 27.17 -4.06 14.21
C ALA A 140 27.93 -3.30 15.31
N HIS A 141 27.23 -2.87 16.36
CA HIS A 141 27.91 -2.38 17.55
C HIS A 141 28.72 -3.56 18.09
N GLU A 142 30.03 -3.54 17.87
CA GLU A 142 30.98 -4.40 18.56
C GLU A 142 30.85 -4.10 20.05
N ASN A 143 30.26 -5.04 20.80
CA ASN A 143 30.27 -5.06 22.26
C ASN A 143 31.55 -5.71 22.77
#